data_AF-A0AAE4AUP0-F1
#
_entry.id   AF-A0AAE4AUP0-F1
#
_cell.length_a   1.000
_cell.length_b   1.000
_cell.length_c   1.000
_cell.angle_alpha   90.00
_cell.angle_beta   90.00
_cell.angle_gamma   90.00
#
_symmetry.space_group_name_H-M   'P 1'
#
loop_
_entity.id
_entity.type
_entity.pdbx_description
1 polymer ?
#
loop_
_entity_poly.entity_id
_entity_poly.type
_entity_poly.pdbx_seq_one_letter_code
_entity_poly.pdbx_strand_id
1 'polypeptide(L)'
;MESPIVPWTQTPKQQREGLRAALDELSLSPAELADLLYKRGDYRDFQARIRSIQRMISGESRVSGEMSVICNMLLRQQRRLLLKYPDIEWKKEANGNYYSTIEDWNVVICPQSRGRWQVVCRKGPEPNGYSPPFSRYLSSLEEAKKKAPIYVEEGMNDIAEIRHLENIIDL
;
A
#
# COMPACT_ATOMS: atom_id res chain seq x y z
N MET A 1 23.31 20.99 11.77
CA MET A 1 22.10 21.64 11.24
C MET A 1 20.93 20.99 11.95
N GLU A 2 20.49 21.59 13.05
CA GLU A 2 19.36 21.08 13.83
C GLU A 2 18.11 21.19 12.96
N SER A 3 17.47 20.04 12.73
CA SER A 3 16.19 19.99 12.02
C SER A 3 15.17 20.70 12.92
N PRO A 4 14.56 21.82 12.50
CA PRO A 4 13.64 22.53 13.36
C PRO A 4 12.44 21.64 13.65
N ILE A 5 12.20 21.37 14.93
CA ILE A 5 10.99 20.72 15.42
C ILE A 5 9.83 21.62 14.98
N VAL A 6 9.12 21.18 13.94
CA VAL A 6 7.96 21.89 13.40
C VAL A 6 6.92 21.97 14.53
N PRO A 7 6.28 23.15 14.78
CA PRO A 7 5.30 23.27 15.85
C PRO A 7 4.17 22.25 15.67
N TRP A 8 3.81 21.56 16.75
CA TRP A 8 2.83 20.45 16.79
C TRP A 8 1.37 20.84 16.46
N THR A 9 1.12 22.06 15.98
CA THR A 9 -0.22 22.56 15.64
C THR A 9 -0.31 22.94 14.17
N GLN A 10 -0.46 21.91 13.32
CA GLN A 10 -0.87 22.13 11.94
C GLN A 10 -2.28 22.72 11.88
N THR A 11 -2.45 23.77 11.07
CA THR A 11 -3.76 24.31 10.72
C THR A 11 -4.61 23.26 9.99
N PRO A 12 -5.95 23.36 9.98
CA PRO A 12 -6.80 22.43 9.23
C PRO A 12 -6.44 22.36 7.74
N LYS A 13 -6.02 23.49 7.14
CA LYS A 13 -5.55 23.55 5.75
C LYS A 13 -4.28 22.72 5.56
N GLN A 14 -3.28 22.88 6.44
CA GLN A 14 -2.03 22.10 6.39
C GLN A 14 -2.27 20.60 6.63
N GLN A 15 -3.18 20.25 7.54
CA GLN A 15 -3.56 18.85 7.77
C GLN A 15 -4.17 18.21 6.51
N ARG A 16 -5.06 18.93 5.82
CA ARG A 16 -5.66 18.47 4.57
C ARG A 16 -4.65 18.34 3.44
N GLU A 17 -3.77 19.32 3.28
CA GLU A 17 -2.69 19.28 2.29
C GLU A 17 -1.73 18.12 2.58
N GLY A 18 -1.42 17.89 3.86
CA GLY A 18 -0.63 16.74 4.31
C GLY A 18 -1.30 15.40 3.99
N LEU A 19 -2.62 15.28 4.20
CA LEU A 19 -3.38 14.07 3.84
C LEU A 19 -3.35 13.84 2.32
N ARG A 20 -3.57 14.88 1.50
CA ARG A 20 -3.51 14.76 0.04
C ARG A 20 -2.12 14.33 -0.44
N ALA A 21 -1.07 15.00 0.04
CA ALA A 21 0.30 14.65 -0.29
C ALA A 21 0.65 13.22 0.14
N ALA A 22 0.17 12.78 1.31
CA ALA A 22 0.37 11.41 1.77
C ALA A 22 -0.29 10.40 0.85
N LEU A 23 -1.54 10.64 0.42
CA LEU A 23 -2.25 9.76 -0.50
C LEU A 23 -1.60 9.70 -1.87
N ASP A 24 -1.14 10.84 -2.40
CA ASP A 24 -0.42 10.90 -3.67
C ASP A 24 0.91 10.14 -3.60
N GLU A 25 1.68 10.33 -2.53
CA GLU A 25 2.95 9.62 -2.33
C GLU A 25 2.73 8.13 -2.14
N LEU A 26 1.70 7.73 -1.38
CA LEU A 26 1.31 6.33 -1.22
C LEU A 26 0.69 5.76 -2.50
N SER A 27 0.34 6.61 -3.47
CA SER A 27 -0.45 6.27 -4.66
C SER A 27 -1.69 5.45 -4.27
N LEU A 28 -2.47 6.02 -3.34
CA LEU A 28 -3.71 5.43 -2.83
C LEU A 28 -4.89 6.31 -3.18
N SER A 29 -5.89 5.72 -3.83
CA SER A 29 -7.21 6.32 -3.92
C SER A 29 -7.95 6.25 -2.57
N PRO A 30 -9.00 7.08 -2.37
CA PRO A 30 -9.85 6.97 -1.18
C PRO A 30 -10.46 5.58 -0.97
N ALA A 31 -10.77 4.87 -2.06
CA ALA A 31 -11.31 3.51 -1.98
C ALA A 31 -10.26 2.51 -1.46
N GLU A 32 -9.03 2.60 -1.95
CA GLU A 32 -7.95 1.71 -1.49
C GLU A 32 -7.56 2.00 -0.04
N LEU A 33 -7.55 3.28 0.37
CA LEU A 33 -7.37 3.60 1.78
C LEU A 33 -8.53 3.03 2.62
N ALA A 34 -9.78 3.09 2.16
CA ALA A 34 -10.91 2.50 2.88
C ALA A 34 -10.77 0.96 3.03
N ASP A 35 -10.32 0.27 1.98
CA ASP A 35 -10.02 -1.17 2.03
C ASP A 35 -8.88 -1.49 3.00
N LEU A 36 -7.82 -0.67 3.04
CA LEU A 36 -6.72 -0.81 4.01
C LEU A 36 -7.20 -0.61 5.45
N LEU A 37 -8.07 0.38 5.68
CA LEU A 37 -8.67 0.59 7.01
C LEU A 37 -9.54 -0.60 7.41
N TYR A 38 -10.26 -1.22 6.47
CA TYR A 38 -11.03 -2.45 6.73
C TYR A 38 -10.18 -3.55 7.33
N LYS A 39 -9.09 -3.88 6.61
CA LYS A 39 -8.17 -4.95 6.98
C LYS A 39 -7.53 -4.69 8.34
N ARG A 40 -7.46 -3.42 8.76
CA ARG A 40 -6.91 -2.98 10.04
C ARG A 40 -7.96 -2.75 11.14
N GLY A 41 -9.17 -3.25 10.94
CA GLY A 41 -10.22 -3.29 11.97
C GLY A 41 -11.23 -2.14 11.93
N ASP A 42 -11.22 -1.27 10.93
CA ASP A 42 -12.30 -0.29 10.73
C ASP A 42 -13.57 -0.99 10.25
N TYR A 43 -14.48 -1.23 11.20
CA TYR A 43 -15.73 -1.98 11.02
C TYR A 43 -16.86 -1.16 10.40
N ARG A 44 -16.65 0.11 10.08
CA ARG A 44 -17.66 0.94 9.40
C ARG A 44 -17.96 0.38 8.02
N ASP A 45 -19.17 0.63 7.50
CA ASP A 45 -19.50 0.23 6.14
C ASP A 45 -18.56 0.94 5.12
N PHE A 46 -18.38 0.31 3.96
CA PHE A 46 -17.45 0.81 2.93
C PHE A 46 -17.80 2.23 2.47
N GLN A 47 -19.08 2.55 2.32
CA GLN A 47 -19.52 3.87 1.86
C GLN A 47 -19.27 4.94 2.94
N ALA A 48 -19.45 4.63 4.22
CA ALA A 48 -19.12 5.54 5.31
C ALA A 48 -17.62 5.86 5.36
N ARG A 49 -16.74 4.87 5.17
CA ARG A 49 -15.28 5.08 5.16
C ARG A 49 -14.85 5.97 3.99
N ILE A 50 -15.28 5.65 2.78
CA ILE A 50 -14.98 6.47 1.59
C ILE A 50 -15.48 7.90 1.78
N ARG A 51 -16.74 8.08 2.20
CA ARG A 51 -17.30 9.43 2.42
C ARG A 51 -16.50 10.18 3.47
N SER A 52 -16.11 9.53 4.57
CA SER A 52 -15.28 10.14 5.62
C SER A 52 -13.94 10.62 5.06
N ILE A 53 -13.25 9.78 4.28
CA ILE A 53 -11.97 10.12 3.63
C ILE A 53 -12.15 11.28 2.65
N GLN A 54 -13.16 11.22 1.79
CA GLN A 54 -13.44 12.26 0.79
C GLN A 54 -13.75 13.62 1.43
N ARG A 55 -14.52 13.64 2.52
CA ARG A 55 -14.83 14.89 3.25
C ARG A 55 -13.60 15.48 3.93
N MET A 56 -12.69 14.64 4.43
CA MET A 56 -11.39 15.12 4.94
C MET A 56 -10.53 15.70 3.80
N ILE A 57 -10.50 15.06 2.64
CA ILE A 57 -9.77 15.52 1.45
C ILE A 57 -10.37 16.83 0.91
N SER A 58 -11.70 16.98 0.85
CA SER A 58 -12.36 18.21 0.40
C SER A 58 -12.22 19.34 1.42
N GLY A 59 -12.10 19.01 2.70
CA GLY A 59 -12.07 19.95 3.82
C GLY A 59 -13.47 20.26 4.39
N GLU A 60 -14.48 19.49 4.00
CA GLU A 60 -15.79 19.48 4.66
C GLU A 60 -15.72 18.92 6.09
N SER A 61 -14.68 18.15 6.40
CA SER A 61 -14.35 17.73 7.75
C SER A 61 -12.86 17.91 8.04
N ARG A 62 -12.53 18.09 9.33
CA ARG A 62 -11.14 18.10 9.78
C ARG A 62 -10.53 16.71 9.61
N VAL A 63 -9.25 16.64 9.23
CA VAL A 63 -8.49 15.40 9.24
C VAL A 63 -8.34 14.92 10.68
N SER A 64 -8.75 13.69 10.98
CA SER A 64 -8.61 13.14 12.33
C SER A 64 -7.13 12.89 12.67
N GLY A 65 -6.81 12.92 13.97
CA GLY A 65 -5.47 12.58 14.46
C GLY A 65 -5.08 11.15 14.07
N GLU A 66 -6.01 10.20 14.22
CA GLU A 66 -5.84 8.80 13.83
C GLU A 66 -5.51 8.65 12.34
N MET A 67 -6.24 9.35 11.46
CA MET A 67 -5.97 9.33 10.02
C MET A 67 -4.56 9.82 9.72
N SER A 68 -4.13 10.88 10.42
CA SER A 68 -2.78 11.43 10.28
C SER A 68 -1.72 10.43 10.74
N VAL A 69 -1.95 9.72 11.85
CA VAL A 69 -1.05 8.68 12.36
C VAL A 69 -0.95 7.52 11.38
N ILE A 70 -2.08 6.99 10.91
CA ILE A 70 -2.14 5.84 9.98
C ILE A 70 -1.41 6.18 8.68
N CYS A 71 -1.69 7.34 8.08
CA CYS A 71 -1.02 7.76 6.85
C CYS A 71 0.49 7.93 7.05
N ASN A 72 0.93 8.50 8.19
CA ASN A 72 2.35 8.61 8.50
C ASN A 72 3.03 7.25 8.70
N MET A 73 2.35 6.30 9.32
CA MET A 73 2.88 4.94 9.47
C MET A 73 3.05 4.25 8.12
N LEU A 74 2.05 4.35 7.24
CA LEU A 74 2.10 3.85 5.87
C LEU A 74 3.25 4.49 5.07
N LEU A 75 3.40 5.81 5.14
CA LEU A 75 4.48 6.53 4.45
C LEU A 75 5.84 6.07 4.92
N ARG A 76 6.03 5.95 6.24
CA ARG A 76 7.29 5.47 6.81
C ARG A 76 7.60 4.05 6.36
N GLN A 77 6.60 3.16 6.34
CA GLN A 77 6.75 1.80 5.85
C GLN A 77 7.16 1.78 4.37
N GLN A 78 6.43 2.49 3.50
CA GLN A 78 6.77 2.58 2.07
C GLN A 78 8.18 3.11 1.86
N ARG A 79 8.56 4.21 2.51
CA ARG A 79 9.90 4.79 2.38
C ARG A 79 10.99 3.81 2.83
N ARG A 80 10.78 3.08 3.93
CA ARG A 80 11.73 2.03 4.38
C ARG A 80 11.85 0.91 3.35
N LEU A 81 10.74 0.47 2.75
CA LEU A 81 10.75 -0.58 1.72
C LEU A 81 11.50 -0.14 0.47
N LEU A 82 11.27 1.09 0.00
CA LEU A 82 11.98 1.64 -1.15
C LEU A 82 13.49 1.81 -0.87
N LEU A 83 13.87 2.09 0.39
CA LEU A 83 15.29 2.11 0.81
C LEU A 83 15.88 0.70 0.95
N LYS A 84 15.08 -0.29 1.35
CA LYS A 84 15.51 -1.69 1.50
C LYS A 84 15.74 -2.36 0.14
N TYR A 85 14.95 -1.99 -0.87
CA TYR A 85 15.00 -2.56 -2.21
C TYR A 85 15.24 -1.47 -3.28
N PRO A 86 16.40 -0.79 -3.28
CA PRO A 86 16.67 0.31 -4.19
C PRO A 86 16.81 -0.14 -5.65
N ASP A 87 17.36 -1.33 -5.87
CA ASP A 87 17.80 -1.82 -7.18
C ASP A 87 17.10 -3.15 -7.53
N ILE A 88 15.77 -3.17 -7.54
CA ILE A 88 15.02 -4.36 -7.99
C ILE A 88 15.27 -4.55 -9.49
N GLU A 89 15.95 -5.64 -9.85
CA GLU A 89 16.25 -6.00 -11.23
C GLU A 89 15.02 -6.60 -11.93
N TRP A 90 14.37 -5.81 -12.77
CA TRP A 90 13.23 -6.25 -13.57
C TRP A 90 13.67 -6.86 -14.90
N LYS A 91 13.43 -8.16 -15.07
CA LYS A 91 13.64 -8.86 -16.34
C LYS A 91 12.38 -8.80 -17.20
N LYS A 92 12.51 -8.33 -18.44
CA LYS A 92 11.40 -8.25 -19.38
C LYS A 92 11.28 -9.52 -20.21
N GLU A 93 10.08 -10.10 -20.27
CA GLU A 93 9.77 -11.26 -21.09
C GLU A 93 9.21 -10.88 -22.47
N ALA A 94 9.19 -11.84 -23.40
CA ALA A 94 8.68 -11.66 -24.77
C ALA A 94 7.18 -11.30 -24.81
N ASN A 95 6.41 -11.72 -23.81
CA ASN A 95 4.99 -11.38 -23.65
C ASN A 95 4.76 -9.95 -23.10
N GLY A 96 5.82 -9.21 -22.79
CA GLY A 96 5.76 -7.86 -22.23
C GLY A 96 5.65 -7.78 -20.71
N ASN A 97 5.61 -8.92 -20.01
CA ASN A 97 5.65 -8.99 -18.56
C ASN A 97 7.03 -8.58 -18.05
N TYR A 98 7.07 -8.05 -16.82
CA TYR A 98 8.30 -7.85 -16.08
C TYR A 98 8.30 -8.75 -14.86
N TYR A 99 9.40 -9.47 -14.65
CA TYR A 99 9.57 -10.40 -13.55
C TYR A 99 10.74 -9.99 -12.67
N SER A 100 10.58 -10.17 -11.37
CA SER A 100 11.65 -10.07 -10.39
C SER A 100 11.37 -10.99 -9.20
N THR A 101 12.39 -11.20 -8.38
CA THR A 101 12.26 -11.81 -7.06
C THR A 101 12.54 -10.75 -6.00
N ILE A 102 11.71 -10.69 -4.95
CA ILE A 102 11.93 -9.86 -3.77
C ILE A 102 11.95 -10.82 -2.58
N GLU A 103 13.12 -10.98 -1.95
CA GLU A 103 13.36 -12.03 -0.96
C GLU A 103 12.98 -13.43 -1.51
N ASP A 104 11.97 -14.06 -0.93
CA ASP A 104 11.45 -15.37 -1.30
C ASP A 104 10.07 -15.27 -1.98
N TRP A 105 9.77 -14.11 -2.58
CA TRP A 105 8.57 -13.83 -3.34
C TRP A 105 8.87 -13.61 -4.82
N ASN A 106 8.10 -14.29 -5.66
CA ASN A 106 8.06 -14.07 -7.09
C ASN A 106 7.10 -12.93 -7.41
N VAL A 107 7.58 -11.92 -8.12
CA VAL A 107 6.78 -10.75 -8.51
C VAL A 107 6.72 -10.65 -10.03
N VAL A 108 5.50 -10.59 -10.54
CA VAL A 108 5.21 -10.39 -11.96
C VAL A 108 4.41 -9.10 -12.12
N ILE A 109 4.86 -8.22 -12.99
CA ILE A 109 4.13 -7.03 -13.45
C ILE A 109 3.64 -7.30 -14.87
N CYS A 110 2.33 -7.42 -15.01
CA CYS A 110 1.67 -7.74 -16.27
C CYS A 110 1.07 -6.47 -16.91
N PRO A 111 1.37 -6.16 -18.18
CA PRO A 111 0.64 -5.14 -18.91
C PRO A 111 -0.80 -5.62 -19.16
N GLN A 112 -1.73 -4.69 -19.08
CA GLN A 112 -3.16 -4.90 -19.25
C GLN A 112 -3.70 -3.96 -20.33
N SER A 113 -4.94 -4.19 -20.75
CA SER A 113 -5.61 -3.33 -21.73
C SER A 113 -5.71 -1.88 -21.23
N ARG A 114 -5.61 -0.92 -22.17
CA ARG A 114 -5.72 0.53 -21.93
C ARG A 114 -4.60 1.11 -21.04
N GLY A 115 -3.37 0.61 -21.20
CA GLY A 115 -2.19 1.14 -20.49
C GLY A 115 -2.18 0.83 -19.00
N ARG A 116 -3.04 -0.09 -18.55
CA ARG A 116 -3.14 -0.52 -17.16
C ARG A 116 -2.09 -1.58 -16.84
N TRP A 117 -1.75 -1.70 -15.58
CA TRP A 117 -0.76 -2.67 -15.09
C TRP A 117 -1.30 -3.42 -13.89
N GLN A 118 -0.95 -4.69 -13.76
CA GLN A 118 -1.28 -5.50 -12.59
C GLN A 118 0.00 -6.06 -12.00
N VAL A 119 0.10 -6.01 -10.67
CA VAL A 119 1.18 -6.66 -9.92
C VAL A 119 0.65 -7.93 -9.29
N VAL A 120 1.35 -9.02 -9.52
CA VAL A 120 1.07 -10.35 -8.98
C VAL A 120 2.27 -10.77 -8.15
N CYS A 121 2.05 -11.07 -6.88
CA CYS A 121 3.09 -11.54 -5.96
C CYS A 121 2.74 -12.95 -5.50
N ARG A 122 3.72 -13.86 -5.49
CA ARG A 122 3.54 -15.24 -5.00
C ARG A 122 4.69 -15.64 -4.09
N LYS A 123 4.35 -16.27 -2.97
CA LYS A 123 5.32 -16.77 -2.00
C LYS A 123 5.98 -18.07 -2.49
N GLY A 124 7.30 -18.11 -2.46
CA GLY A 124 8.09 -19.30 -2.75
C GLY A 124 8.21 -19.62 -4.24
N PRO A 125 9.09 -20.57 -4.61
CA PRO A 125 9.33 -20.96 -6.00
C PRO A 125 8.17 -21.75 -6.63
N GLU A 126 7.25 -22.26 -5.80
CA GLU A 126 6.20 -23.18 -6.24
C GLU A 126 4.99 -22.45 -6.86
N PRO A 127 4.35 -23.03 -7.89
CA PRO A 127 3.17 -22.44 -8.53
C PRO A 127 1.90 -22.35 -7.65
N ASN A 128 1.86 -23.05 -6.53
CA ASN A 128 0.73 -23.06 -5.60
C ASN A 128 0.97 -22.17 -4.36
N GLY A 129 2.08 -21.41 -4.35
CA GLY A 129 2.39 -20.50 -3.26
C GLY A 129 1.28 -19.47 -3.01
N TYR A 130 1.17 -19.03 -1.75
CA TYR A 130 0.21 -18.00 -1.36
C TYR A 130 0.42 -16.73 -2.20
N SER A 131 -0.70 -16.12 -2.59
CA SER A 131 -0.74 -14.87 -3.32
C SER A 131 -1.74 -13.96 -2.62
N PRO A 132 -1.34 -12.78 -2.14
CA PRO A 132 -2.28 -11.83 -1.57
C PRO A 132 -3.32 -11.43 -2.64
N PRO A 133 -4.54 -11.05 -2.23
CA PRO A 133 -5.55 -10.58 -3.16
C PRO A 133 -5.04 -9.35 -3.91
N PHE A 134 -5.06 -9.43 -5.25
CA PHE A 134 -4.49 -8.38 -6.09
C PHE A 134 -5.23 -7.07 -5.95
N SER A 135 -4.46 -5.98 -5.92
CA SER A 135 -4.98 -4.62 -5.95
C SER A 135 -5.68 -4.31 -7.27
N ARG A 136 -6.24 -3.10 -7.32
CA ARG A 136 -6.72 -2.49 -8.56
C ARG A 136 -5.58 -2.36 -9.58
N TYR A 137 -5.99 -2.23 -10.84
CA TYR A 137 -5.09 -1.91 -11.94
C TYR A 137 -4.39 -0.56 -11.70
N LEU A 138 -3.08 -0.54 -11.91
CA LEU A 138 -2.21 0.63 -11.80
C LEU A 138 -2.10 1.36 -13.14
N SER A 139 -1.81 2.64 -13.08
CA SER A 139 -1.84 3.54 -14.24
C SER A 139 -0.56 3.52 -15.07
N SER A 140 0.55 3.02 -14.52
CA SER A 140 1.84 2.97 -15.18
C SER A 140 2.72 1.83 -14.69
N LEU A 141 3.73 1.47 -15.50
CA LEU A 141 4.75 0.49 -15.11
C LEU A 141 5.56 0.97 -13.90
N GLU A 142 5.88 2.27 -13.84
CA GLU A 142 6.67 2.83 -12.73
C GLU A 142 5.89 2.80 -11.41
N GLU A 143 4.58 3.08 -11.46
CA GLU A 143 3.70 2.88 -10.30
C GLU A 143 3.68 1.41 -9.87
N ALA A 144 3.62 0.48 -10.83
CA ALA A 144 3.66 -0.96 -10.56
C ALA A 144 4.96 -1.42 -9.90
N LYS A 145 6.11 -0.95 -10.38
CA LYS A 145 7.42 -1.23 -9.77
C LYS A 145 7.52 -0.66 -8.36
N LYS A 146 7.02 0.55 -8.12
CA LYS A 146 7.00 1.19 -6.80
C LYS A 146 6.09 0.45 -5.81
N LYS A 147 4.97 -0.09 -6.27
CA LYS A 147 4.00 -0.84 -5.44
C LYS A 147 4.42 -2.29 -5.17
N ALA A 148 5.21 -2.90 -6.04
CA ALA A 148 5.68 -4.28 -5.90
C ALA A 148 6.23 -4.63 -4.50
N PRO A 149 7.22 -3.91 -3.93
CA PRO A 149 7.74 -4.24 -2.60
C PRO A 149 6.70 -4.07 -1.49
N ILE A 150 5.71 -3.19 -1.67
CA ILE A 150 4.62 -2.98 -0.72
C ILE A 150 3.68 -4.18 -0.74
N TYR A 151 3.32 -4.71 -1.90
CA TYR A 151 2.47 -5.90 -1.98
C TYR A 151 3.14 -7.16 -1.46
N VAL A 152 4.46 -7.28 -1.64
CA VAL A 152 5.24 -8.35 -1.02
C VAL A 152 5.19 -8.24 0.50
N GLU A 153 5.41 -7.05 1.06
CA GLU A 153 5.32 -6.81 2.51
C GLU A 153 3.91 -7.10 3.07
N GLU A 154 2.85 -6.65 2.39
CA GLU A 154 1.48 -6.96 2.79
C GLU A 154 1.21 -8.47 2.74
N GLY A 155 1.71 -9.17 1.71
CA GLY A 155 1.64 -10.63 1.65
C GLY A 155 2.41 -11.33 2.77
N MET A 156 3.55 -10.79 3.20
CA MET A 156 4.29 -11.29 4.37
C MET A 156 3.48 -11.12 5.66
N ASN A 157 2.81 -9.96 5.82
CA ASN A 157 1.93 -9.70 6.95
C ASN A 157 0.73 -10.65 6.96
N ASP A 158 0.08 -10.86 5.81
CA ASP A 158 -1.04 -11.80 5.68
C ASP A 158 -0.61 -13.22 6.10
N ILE A 159 0.54 -13.71 5.64
CA ILE A 159 1.08 -15.03 6.04
C ILE A 159 1.37 -15.08 7.54
N ALA A 160 1.94 -14.02 8.11
CA ALA A 160 2.24 -13.95 9.54
C ALA A 160 0.96 -14.00 10.39
N GLU A 161 -0.09 -13.30 9.96
CA GLU A 161 -1.39 -13.31 10.63
C GLU A 161 -2.08 -14.68 10.53
N ILE A 162 -2.08 -15.30 9.35
CA ILE A 162 -2.62 -16.66 9.16
C ILE A 162 -1.93 -17.65 10.10
N ARG A 163 -0.59 -17.64 10.15
CA ARG A 163 0.19 -18.51 11.06
C ARG A 163 -0.12 -18.22 12.52
N HIS A 164 -0.31 -16.96 12.89
CA HIS A 164 -0.67 -16.60 14.26
C HIS A 164 -2.04 -17.18 14.65
N LEU A 165 -3.02 -17.09 13.75
CA LEU A 165 -4.36 -17.61 13.98
C LEU A 165 -4.40 -19.14 14.03
N GLU A 166 -3.65 -19.84 13.17
CA GLU A 166 -3.51 -21.30 13.21
C GLU A 166 -2.98 -21.75 14.59
N ASN A 167 -1.93 -21.10 15.09
CA ASN A 167 -1.37 -21.41 16.41
C ASN A 167 -2.33 -21.14 17.59
N ILE A 168 -3.34 -20.27 17.41
CA ILE A 168 -4.36 -19.99 18.44
C ILE A 168 -5.46 -21.05 18.42
N ILE A 169 -5.83 -21.56 17.24
CA ILE A 169 -6.91 -22.54 17.08
C ILE A 169 -6.46 -23.93 17.54
N ASP A 170 -5.16 -24.21 17.47
CA ASP A 170 -4.55 -25.46 17.97
C ASP A 170 -4.33 -25.47 19.51
N LEU A 171 -4.85 -24.49 20.25
CA LEU A 171 -4.84 -24.37 21.73
C LEU A 171 -6.25 -24.50 22.33
#